data_AF-A0A0S8GAR8-F1
#
_entry.id   AF-A0A0S8GAR8-F1
#
_cell.length_a   1.000
_cell.length_b   1.000
_cell.length_c   1.000
_cell.angle_alpha   90.00
_cell.angle_beta   90.00
_cell.angle_gamma   90.00
#
_symmetry.space_group_name_H-M   'P 1'
#
loop_
_entity.id
_entity.type
_entity.pdbx_description
1 polymer ?
#
loop_
_entity_poly.entity_id
_entity_poly.type
_entity_poly.pdbx_seq_one_letter_code
_entity_poly.pdbx_strand_id
1 'polypeptide(L)' 'MIDKETQKQILANMDEAAKQAIEEFETLPDETKKIAAVWVRKWYLKAGYKRLGRYLVKYAKELEKKEKAGA' A
#
# COMPACT_ATOMS: atom_id res chain seq x y z
N MET A 1 27.86 5.82 2.02
CA MET A 1 27.57 4.39 1.84
C MET A 1 26.84 3.94 3.09
N ILE A 2 25.64 3.36 2.95
CA ILE A 2 24.94 2.74 4.09
C ILE A 2 25.71 1.46 4.42
N ASP A 3 26.05 1.25 5.69
CA ASP A 3 26.74 0.04 6.12
C ASP A 3 25.81 -1.18 6.05
N LYS A 4 26.40 -2.38 6.06
CA LYS A 4 25.67 -3.63 5.90
C LYS A 4 24.63 -3.88 7.00
N GLU A 5 24.88 -3.39 8.20
CA GLU A 5 24.01 -3.60 9.37
C GLU A 5 22.77 -2.70 9.28
N THR A 6 22.97 -1.43 8.91
CA THR A 6 21.88 -0.51 8.59
C THR A 6 21.03 -1.03 7.42
N GLN A 7 21.65 -1.57 6.36
CA GLN A 7 20.91 -2.17 5.25
C GLN A 7 20.07 -3.38 5.69
N LYS A 8 20.62 -4.25 6.54
CA LYS A 8 19.90 -5.40 7.10
C LYS A 8 18.71 -4.97 7.94
N GLN A 9 18.88 -3.94 8.78
CA GLN A 9 17.79 -3.40 9.58
C GLN A 9 16.67 -2.80 8.71
N ILE A 10 17.02 -2.08 7.63
CA ILE A 10 16.03 -1.54 6.70
C ILE A 10 15.20 -2.67 6.07
N LEU A 11 15.84 -3.75 5.60
CA LEU A 11 15.13 -4.88 5.01
C LEU A 11 14.22 -5.58 6.03
N ALA A 12 14.70 -5.76 7.27
CA ALA A 12 13.89 -6.34 8.34
C ALA A 12 12.65 -5.50 8.65
N ASN A 13 12.79 -4.17 8.72
CA ASN A 13 11.66 -3.26 8.92
C ASN A 13 10.67 -3.30 7.75
N MET A 14 11.16 -3.47 6.51
CA MET A 14 10.30 -3.63 5.33
C MET A 14 9.52 -4.94 5.38
N ASP A 15 10.16 -6.04 5.78
CA ASP A 15 9.51 -7.34 5.92
C ASP A 15 8.44 -7.33 7.03
N GLU A 16 8.71 -6.65 8.14
CA GLU A 16 7.74 -6.46 9.22
C GLU A 16 6.52 -5.65 8.76
N ALA A 17 6.76 -4.52 8.08
CA ALA A 17 5.68 -3.72 7.51
C ALA A 17 4.85 -4.52 6.48
N ALA A 18 5.48 -5.40 5.69
CA ALA A 18 4.77 -6.27 4.77
C ALA A 18 3.88 -7.29 5.48
N LYS A 19 4.33 -7.86 6.61
CA LYS A 19 3.51 -8.77 7.43
C LYS A 19 2.30 -8.05 8.01
N GLN A 20 2.51 -6.89 8.62
CA GLN A 20 1.42 -6.07 9.18
C GLN A 20 0.40 -5.70 8.11
N ALA A 21 0.85 -5.33 6.90
CA ALA A 21 -0.06 -5.02 5.80
C ALA A 21 -0.88 -6.24 5.34
N ILE A 22 -0.31 -7.46 5.38
CA ILE A 22 -1.04 -8.69 5.08
C ILE A 22 -2.08 -8.97 6.16
N GLU A 23 -1.71 -8.84 7.43
CA GLU A 23 -2.64 -9.02 8.56
C GLU A 23 -3.81 -8.02 8.49
N GLU A 24 -3.52 -6.74 8.23
CA GLU A 24 -4.54 -5.70 8.05
C GLU A 24 -5.45 -6.03 6.86
N PHE A 25 -4.86 -6.44 5.73
CA PHE A 25 -5.63 -6.86 4.54
C PHE A 25 -6.61 -7.99 4.88
N GLU A 26 -6.22 -8.94 5.72
CA GLU A 26 -7.09 -10.04 6.13
C GLU A 26 -8.28 -9.62 6.99
N THR A 27 -8.23 -8.44 7.61
CA THR A 27 -9.35 -7.89 8.39
C THR A 27 -10.38 -7.12 7.54
N LEU A 28 -10.06 -6.83 6.28
CA LEU A 28 -10.96 -6.11 5.38
C LEU A 28 -12.20 -6.94 5.03
N PRO A 29 -13.35 -6.30 4.74
CA PRO A 29 -14.52 -7.01 4.22
C PRO A 29 -14.20 -7.77 2.92
N ASP A 30 -14.82 -8.93 2.72
CA ASP A 30 -14.56 -9.82 1.58
C ASP A 30 -14.73 -9.12 0.22
N GLU A 31 -15.77 -8.29 0.08
CA GLU A 31 -16.00 -7.54 -1.15
C GLU A 31 -14.87 -6.52 -1.40
N THR A 32 -14.37 -5.87 -0.35
CA THR A 32 -13.22 -4.96 -0.43
C THR A 32 -11.95 -5.71 -0.86
N LYS A 33 -11.66 -6.87 -0.24
CA LYS A 33 -10.54 -7.74 -0.63
C LYS A 33 -10.63 -8.11 -2.11
N LYS A 34 -11.81 -8.55 -2.56
CA LYS A 34 -12.07 -8.95 -3.94
C LYS A 34 -11.85 -7.80 -4.93
N ILE A 35 -12.41 -6.62 -4.65
CA ILE A 35 -12.24 -5.43 -5.51
C ILE A 35 -10.76 -5.06 -5.61
N ALA A 36 -10.06 -4.99 -4.46
CA ALA A 36 -8.63 -4.65 -4.42
C ALA A 36 -7.80 -5.67 -5.19
N ALA A 37 -7.99 -6.97 -4.95
CA ALA A 37 -7.24 -8.05 -5.61
C ALA A 37 -7.47 -8.06 -7.13
N VAL A 38 -8.72 -7.92 -7.58
CA VAL A 38 -9.05 -7.87 -9.01
C VAL A 38 -8.44 -6.65 -9.69
N TRP A 39 -8.53 -5.48 -9.06
CA TRP A 39 -7.96 -4.24 -9.60
C TRP A 39 -6.44 -4.33 -9.70
N VAL A 40 -5.76 -4.76 -8.64
CA VAL A 40 -4.29 -4.93 -8.65
C VAL A 40 -3.88 -5.95 -9.70
N ARG A 41 -4.49 -7.15 -9.74
CA ARG A 41 -4.16 -8.19 -10.73
C ARG A 41 -4.29 -7.68 -12.17
N LYS A 42 -5.33 -6.89 -12.47
CA LYS A 42 -5.59 -6.34 -13.81
C LYS A 42 -4.48 -5.38 -14.27
N TRP A 43 -3.91 -4.60 -13.36
CA TRP A 43 -3.03 -3.49 -13.70
C TRP A 43 -1.57 -3.68 -13.31
N TYR A 44 -1.26 -4.59 -12.38
CA TYR A 44 0.09 -4.78 -11.83
C TYR A 44 1.12 -5.03 -12.94
N LEU A 45 0.84 -5.92 -13.89
CA LEU A 45 1.72 -6.22 -15.02
C LEU A 45 1.67 -5.19 -16.16
N LYS A 46 0.67 -4.30 -16.17
CA LYS A 46 0.47 -3.30 -17.24
C LYS A 46 1.07 -1.95 -16.88
N ALA A 47 0.81 -1.48 -15.66
CA ALA A 47 1.21 -0.16 -15.17
C ALA A 47 2.37 -0.23 -14.16
N GLY A 48 2.62 -1.38 -13.55
CA GLY A 48 3.64 -1.56 -12.51
C GLY A 48 3.21 -1.03 -11.13
N TYR A 49 3.64 -1.71 -10.08
CA TYR A 49 3.27 -1.42 -8.69
C TYR A 49 3.56 0.04 -8.27
N LYS A 50 4.68 0.63 -8.72
CA LYS A 50 5.08 1.99 -8.34
C LYS A 50 4.10 3.06 -8.84
N ARG A 51 3.53 2.90 -10.04
CA ARG A 51 2.55 3.86 -10.60
C ARG A 51 1.21 3.71 -9.89
N LEU A 52 0.78 2.46 -9.65
CA LEU A 52 -0.45 2.16 -8.92
C LEU A 52 -0.40 2.69 -7.48
N GLY A 53 0.70 2.47 -6.77
CA GLY A 53 0.89 2.99 -5.41
C GLY A 53 0.82 4.52 -5.35
N ARG A 54 1.48 5.22 -6.29
CA ARG A 54 1.41 6.70 -6.37
C ARG A 54 -0.01 7.20 -6.59
N TYR A 55 -0.77 6.51 -7.45
CA TYR A 55 -2.17 6.85 -7.71
C TYR A 55 -3.01 6.71 -6.43
N LEU A 56 -2.90 5.58 -5.72
CA LEU A 56 -3.65 5.34 -4.49
C LEU A 56 -3.30 6.34 -3.38
N VAL A 57 -2.01 6.66 -3.18
CA VAL A 57 -1.59 7.67 -2.21
C VAL A 57 -2.14 9.05 -2.55
N LYS A 58 -2.15 9.43 -3.85
CA LYS A 58 -2.75 10.70 -4.28
C LYS A 58 -4.24 10.73 -3.95
N TYR A 59 -4.96 9.66 -4.25
CA TYR A 59 -6.38 9.54 -3.97
C TYR A 59 -6.69 9.63 -2.48
N ALA A 60 -5.93 8.93 -1.62
CA ALA A 60 -6.07 9.02 -0.17
C ALA A 60 -5.92 10.46 0.35
N LYS A 61 -4.90 11.19 -0.12
CA LYS A 61 -4.71 12.61 0.23
C LYS A 61 -5.87 13.50 -0.22
N GLU A 62 -6.53 13.18 -1.34
CA GLU A 62 -7.70 13.91 -1.81
C GLU A 62 -8.93 13.63 -0.93
N LEU A 63 -9.09 12.41 -0.41
CA LEU A 63 -10.12 12.07 0.56
C LEU A 63 -9.94 12.84 1.88
N GLU A 64 -8.73 12.78 2.45
CA GLU A 64 -8.39 13.49 3.70
C GLU A 64 -8.65 15.00 3.60
N LYS A 65 -8.40 15.60 2.43
CA LYS A 65 -8.69 17.02 2.18
C LYS A 65 -10.18 17.31 2.15
N LYS A 66 -10.98 16.43 1.55
CA LYS A 66 -12.44 16.59 1.48
C LYS A 66 -13.06 16.47 2.85
N GLU A 67 -12.60 15.51 3.66
CA GLU A 67 -13.04 15.33 5.04
C GLU A 67 -12.76 16.57 5.90
N LYS A 68 -11.57 17.17 5.76
CA LYS A 68 -11.19 18.41 6.46
C LYS A 68 -11.91 19.68 5.98
N ALA A 69 -12.43 19.68 4.76
CA ALA A 69 -13.16 20.81 4.19
C ALA A 69 -14.67 20.75 4.45
N GLY A 70 -15.19 19.57 4.82
CA GLY A 70 -16.59 19.35 5.18
C GLY A 70 -16.86 19.25 6.69
N ALA A 71 -15.81 19.31 7.52
CA ALA A 71 -15.86 19.41 8.99
C ALA A 71 -15.59 20.86 9.43
#